data_AF-A0A8K0XCF7-F1
#
_entry.id   AF-A0A8K0XCF7-F1
#
_cell.length_a   1.000
_cell.length_b   1.000
_cell.length_c   1.000
_cell.angle_alpha   90.00
_cell.angle_beta   90.00
_cell.angle_gamma   90.00
#
_symmetry.space_group_name_H-M   'P 1'
#
loop_
_entity.id
_entity.type
_entity.pdbx_description
1 polymer ?
#
loop_
_entity_poly.entity_id
_entity_poly.type
_entity_poly.pdbx_seq_one_letter_code
_entity_poly.pdbx_strand_id
1 'polypeptide(L)'
;MSAQEVDPSSQDGDLLDDYPSLMSPDQRHSPIALDPPTAGPIIAIDLDDVLSDTNALVSEWHNKNYSTEGEMNLSNFYYYYYWKNPYWGPPATTHAKVKQFYQSNWIETVPPVPGAREGIEALRLLGYRLIIVTARGQHVQADSWIWVQRWFPSCFESIICTGQFANSPKAAPDGVNALPHAKKAHEIATKLTKAQVCIDLGAKLLIDDSMENAMTCALHPSDNENRPPLVLLFGSYEWNKRISHSSDECEEMVYKNRAEREGGTEFLERDIIRGTEALAQANARELRIKRVKDWSDVLWYVTEEKNAGRL
;
A
#
# COMPACT_ATOMS: atom_id res chain seq x y z
N MET A 1 -58.93 -15.09 50.32
CA MET A 1 -58.74 -15.17 48.87
C MET A 1 -57.75 -16.29 48.62
N SER A 2 -58.22 -17.33 47.93
CA SER A 2 -57.59 -18.66 47.87
C SER A 2 -56.35 -18.65 46.99
N ALA A 3 -55.28 -19.28 47.47
CA ALA A 3 -54.17 -19.74 46.64
C ALA A 3 -54.59 -21.05 45.94
N GLN A 4 -54.19 -21.21 44.69
CA GLN A 4 -54.17 -22.49 43.98
C GLN A 4 -52.80 -22.61 43.30
N GLU A 5 -52.08 -23.66 43.68
CA GLU A 5 -50.96 -24.24 42.94
C GLU A 5 -51.50 -25.00 41.71
N VAL A 6 -50.81 -24.89 40.57
CA VAL A 6 -50.84 -25.88 39.50
C VAL A 6 -49.43 -26.03 38.92
N ASP A 7 -49.01 -27.29 38.85
CA ASP A 7 -47.74 -27.89 38.43
C ASP A 7 -47.67 -28.07 36.87
N PRO A 8 -46.58 -28.56 36.22
CA PRO A 8 -46.09 -27.96 34.98
C PRO A 8 -46.14 -28.95 33.80
N SER A 9 -46.55 -28.51 32.62
CA SER A 9 -46.18 -29.27 31.41
C SER A 9 -46.36 -28.43 30.17
N SER A 10 -45.35 -28.53 29.32
CA SER A 10 -45.38 -28.32 27.87
C SER A 10 -45.72 -26.90 27.40
N GLN A 11 -44.74 -26.20 26.85
CA GLN A 11 -44.53 -26.29 25.40
C GLN A 11 -43.25 -25.53 24.99
N ASP A 12 -42.63 -26.13 23.99
CA ASP A 12 -41.41 -25.76 23.29
C ASP A 12 -41.34 -24.29 22.86
N GLY A 13 -40.13 -23.75 22.87
CA GLY A 13 -39.84 -22.42 22.35
C GLY A 13 -38.38 -22.00 22.48
N ASP A 14 -37.44 -22.91 22.20
CA ASP A 14 -36.06 -22.53 21.86
C ASP A 14 -36.11 -21.79 20.52
N LEU A 15 -36.00 -20.46 20.57
CA LEU A 15 -35.65 -19.61 19.43
C LEU A 15 -34.24 -19.07 19.66
N LEU A 16 -33.30 -20.00 19.67
CA LEU A 16 -31.91 -19.77 19.32
C LEU A 16 -31.69 -20.54 18.02
N ASP A 17 -31.48 -19.83 16.92
CA ASP A 17 -30.77 -20.23 15.71
C ASP A 17 -31.43 -19.61 14.46
N ASP A 18 -30.90 -18.45 14.06
CA ASP A 18 -30.81 -18.06 12.65
C ASP A 18 -29.77 -16.94 12.52
N TYR A 19 -28.52 -17.29 12.85
CA TYR A 19 -27.35 -16.60 12.29
C TYR A 19 -26.81 -17.49 11.17
N PRO A 20 -26.58 -16.98 9.94
CA PRO A 20 -25.97 -17.76 8.89
C PRO A 20 -24.62 -18.29 9.37
N SER A 21 -24.55 -19.61 9.48
CA SER A 21 -23.34 -20.39 9.76
C SER A 21 -22.14 -19.78 9.05
N LEU A 22 -21.16 -19.33 9.84
CA LEU A 22 -19.81 -19.00 9.40
C LEU A 22 -19.32 -20.10 8.47
N MET A 23 -19.19 -19.77 7.18
CA MET A 23 -18.61 -20.68 6.22
C MET A 23 -17.21 -21.09 6.71
N SER A 24 -17.04 -22.39 6.92
CA SER A 24 -15.79 -23.05 7.27
C SER A 24 -14.69 -22.71 6.23
N PRO A 25 -13.43 -22.43 6.62
CA PRO A 25 -12.39 -21.92 5.72
C PRO A 25 -11.84 -22.91 4.66
N ASP A 26 -12.52 -24.03 4.39
CA ASP A 26 -11.93 -25.16 3.65
C ASP A 26 -12.69 -25.55 2.37
N GLN A 27 -13.11 -24.55 1.60
CA GLN A 27 -13.33 -24.72 0.15
C GLN A 27 -12.23 -23.99 -0.62
N ARG A 28 -10.99 -24.47 -0.43
CA ARG A 28 -9.87 -24.10 -1.27
C ARG A 28 -10.14 -24.62 -2.69
N HIS A 29 -10.45 -23.73 -3.62
CA HIS A 29 -10.03 -23.95 -4.99
C HIS A 29 -8.52 -24.17 -4.95
N SER A 30 -8.09 -25.40 -5.24
CA SER A 30 -6.67 -25.70 -5.41
C SER A 30 -6.09 -24.65 -6.35
N PRO A 31 -5.12 -23.82 -5.92
CA PRO A 31 -4.51 -22.87 -6.82
C PRO A 31 -3.93 -23.68 -7.98
N ILE A 32 -4.30 -23.30 -9.20
CA ILE A 32 -3.66 -23.86 -10.38
C ILE A 32 -2.17 -23.55 -10.20
N ALA A 33 -1.37 -24.60 -10.01
CA ALA A 33 0.08 -24.49 -10.02
C ALA A 33 0.48 -24.14 -11.45
N LEU A 34 0.40 -22.85 -11.78
CA LEU A 34 0.95 -22.33 -13.01
C LEU A 34 2.45 -22.28 -12.81
N ASP A 35 3.19 -23.08 -13.58
CA ASP A 35 4.62 -22.89 -13.68
C ASP A 35 4.89 -21.44 -14.12
N PRO A 36 5.72 -20.70 -13.36
CA PRO A 36 5.88 -19.29 -13.61
C PRO A 36 6.48 -19.06 -15.01
N PRO A 37 5.90 -18.19 -15.87
CA PRO A 37 6.58 -17.81 -17.11
C PRO A 37 7.95 -17.22 -16.78
N THR A 38 9.02 -17.90 -17.22
CA THR A 38 10.41 -17.45 -17.10
C THR A 38 10.79 -16.45 -18.19
N ALA A 39 9.85 -16.14 -19.09
CA ALA A 39 9.96 -15.19 -20.18
C ALA A 39 8.68 -14.35 -20.25
N GLY A 40 8.81 -13.06 -20.53
CA GLY A 40 7.67 -12.15 -20.64
C GLY A 40 8.00 -10.72 -20.18
N PRO A 41 7.16 -9.75 -20.54
CA PRO A 41 7.26 -8.38 -20.02
C PRO A 41 7.02 -8.34 -18.50
N ILE A 42 7.72 -7.43 -17.81
CA ILE A 42 7.63 -7.25 -16.37
C ILE A 42 6.56 -6.19 -16.03
N ILE A 43 5.71 -6.52 -15.07
CA ILE A 43 4.85 -5.56 -14.35
C ILE A 43 5.40 -5.43 -12.92
N ALA A 44 5.77 -4.21 -12.55
CA ALA A 44 6.11 -3.85 -11.19
C ALA A 44 4.83 -3.52 -10.41
N ILE A 45 4.71 -4.00 -9.19
CA ILE A 45 3.48 -3.86 -8.38
C ILE A 45 3.86 -3.42 -6.97
N ASP A 46 3.22 -2.37 -6.46
CA ASP A 46 3.37 -2.01 -5.05
C ASP A 46 2.71 -3.05 -4.13
N LEU A 47 3.11 -3.05 -2.87
CA LEU A 47 2.58 -3.95 -1.87
C LEU A 47 1.46 -3.29 -1.06
N ASP A 48 1.77 -2.22 -0.35
CA ASP A 48 0.83 -1.55 0.56
C ASP A 48 -0.29 -0.90 -0.25
N ASP A 49 -1.54 -1.19 0.12
CA ASP A 49 -2.80 -0.70 -0.46
C ASP A 49 -2.99 -0.90 -1.98
N VAL A 50 -2.16 -1.74 -2.59
CA VAL A 50 -2.35 -2.34 -3.92
C VAL A 50 -2.58 -3.85 -3.81
N LEU A 51 -1.77 -4.52 -2.98
CA LEU A 51 -1.88 -5.95 -2.70
C LEU A 51 -2.34 -6.22 -1.26
N SER A 52 -1.80 -5.48 -0.29
CA SER A 52 -1.98 -5.64 1.16
C SER A 52 -2.81 -4.47 1.71
N ASP A 53 -3.96 -4.72 2.33
CA ASP A 53 -4.86 -3.68 2.86
C ASP A 53 -4.31 -3.04 4.14
N THR A 54 -3.23 -2.28 3.97
CA THR A 54 -2.30 -1.93 5.04
C THR A 54 -2.81 -0.74 5.81
N ASN A 55 -3.29 0.31 5.12
CA ASN A 55 -3.84 1.48 5.78
C ASN A 55 -5.11 1.12 6.60
N ALA A 56 -5.91 0.15 6.16
CA ALA A 56 -7.05 -0.31 6.93
C ALA A 56 -6.60 -0.89 8.27
N LEU A 57 -5.66 -1.84 8.24
CA LEU A 57 -5.12 -2.44 9.46
C LEU A 57 -4.37 -1.44 10.34
N VAL A 58 -3.58 -0.53 9.74
CA VAL A 58 -2.89 0.54 10.47
C VAL A 58 -3.90 1.42 11.22
N SER A 59 -5.05 1.74 10.63
CA SER A 59 -6.09 2.54 11.29
C SER A 59 -6.68 1.82 12.50
N GLU A 60 -6.97 0.52 12.38
CA GLU A 60 -7.45 -0.30 13.50
C GLU A 60 -6.43 -0.41 14.62
N TRP A 61 -5.17 -0.65 14.24
CA TRP A 61 -4.07 -0.70 15.19
C TRP A 61 -3.89 0.64 15.91
N HIS A 62 -3.95 1.76 15.20
CA HIS A 62 -3.81 3.08 15.80
C HIS A 62 -4.92 3.35 16.83
N ASN A 63 -6.17 3.03 16.47
CA ASN A 63 -7.33 3.15 17.35
C ASN A 63 -7.16 2.37 18.66
N LYS A 64 -6.64 1.14 18.58
CA LYS A 64 -6.38 0.29 19.76
C LYS A 64 -5.25 0.81 20.66
N ASN A 65 -4.29 1.56 20.11
CA ASN A 65 -3.05 1.90 20.81
C ASN A 65 -2.94 3.37 21.28
N TYR A 66 -3.69 4.31 20.68
CA TYR A 66 -3.48 5.75 20.94
C TYR A 66 -4.72 6.55 21.32
N SER A 67 -5.69 5.94 22.01
CA SER A 67 -6.90 6.63 22.48
C SER A 67 -7.67 7.35 21.37
N THR A 68 -7.62 6.83 20.14
CA THR A 68 -8.44 7.30 19.01
C THR A 68 -9.53 6.31 18.66
N GLU A 69 -9.93 5.44 19.60
CA GLU A 69 -10.84 4.33 19.35
C GLU A 69 -12.14 4.79 18.68
N GLY A 70 -12.38 4.33 17.45
CA GLY A 70 -13.54 4.69 16.65
C GLY A 70 -13.44 6.01 15.88
N GLU A 71 -12.38 6.80 16.07
CA GLU A 71 -12.21 8.11 15.44
C GLU A 71 -11.39 8.06 14.14
N MET A 72 -10.30 7.30 14.10
CA MET A 72 -9.49 7.17 12.88
C MET A 72 -10.09 6.10 11.97
N ASN A 73 -10.31 6.47 10.70
CA ASN A 73 -10.64 5.55 9.63
C ASN A 73 -9.97 6.00 8.31
N LEU A 74 -10.10 5.20 7.24
CA LEU A 74 -9.45 5.48 5.95
C LEU A 74 -9.77 6.85 5.35
N SER A 75 -10.95 7.43 5.63
CA SER A 75 -11.30 8.78 5.14
C SER A 75 -10.45 9.89 5.76
N ASN A 76 -9.71 9.61 6.84
CA ASN A 76 -8.77 10.54 7.45
C ASN A 76 -7.36 10.49 6.82
N PHE A 77 -7.07 9.52 5.96
CA PHE A 77 -5.76 9.37 5.33
C PHE A 77 -5.69 10.25 4.08
N TYR A 78 -5.62 11.57 4.27
CA TYR A 78 -5.64 12.56 3.18
C TYR A 78 -4.37 12.61 2.33
N TYR A 79 -3.23 12.21 2.91
CA TYR A 79 -1.90 12.27 2.30
C TYR A 79 -1.13 10.97 2.54
N TYR A 80 -0.20 10.68 1.63
CA TYR A 80 0.74 9.55 1.72
C TYR A 80 1.56 9.56 3.02
N TYR A 81 2.08 10.73 3.43
CA TYR A 81 2.81 10.87 4.70
C TYR A 81 1.86 11.08 5.87
N TYR A 82 1.91 10.17 6.84
CA TYR A 82 0.97 10.11 7.95
C TYR A 82 0.93 11.34 8.87
N TRP A 83 2.02 12.07 9.08
CA TRP A 83 2.01 13.28 9.95
C TRP A 83 1.12 14.40 9.39
N LYS A 84 0.83 14.38 8.09
CA LYS A 84 -0.10 15.31 7.43
C LYS A 84 -1.56 14.89 7.58
N ASN A 85 -1.83 13.77 8.24
CA ASN A 85 -3.17 13.26 8.53
C ASN A 85 -3.53 13.49 10.00
N PRO A 86 -4.82 13.57 10.35
CA PRO A 86 -5.28 13.64 11.74
C PRO A 86 -4.68 12.54 12.62
N TYR A 87 -4.55 12.82 13.91
CA TYR A 87 -4.16 11.89 14.99
C TYR A 87 -2.70 11.38 15.02
N TRP A 88 -1.95 11.48 13.93
CA TRP A 88 -0.58 10.95 13.88
C TRP A 88 0.44 11.78 14.67
N GLY A 89 0.28 13.11 14.65
CA GLY A 89 1.16 14.06 15.32
C GLY A 89 2.39 14.41 14.49
N PRO A 90 3.41 15.06 15.10
CA PRO A 90 4.64 15.46 14.42
C PRO A 90 5.39 14.30 13.75
N PRO A 91 6.29 14.57 12.78
CA PRO A 91 7.05 13.54 12.09
C PRO A 91 7.76 12.55 13.02
N ALA A 92 8.43 13.03 14.07
CA ALA A 92 9.13 12.17 15.03
C ALA A 92 8.19 11.19 15.75
N THR A 93 7.02 11.67 16.21
CA THR A 93 5.98 10.83 16.81
C THR A 93 5.40 9.85 15.80
N THR A 94 5.12 10.33 14.59
CA THR A 94 4.60 9.50 13.49
C THR A 94 5.54 8.35 13.16
N HIS A 95 6.84 8.60 13.01
CA HIS A 95 7.84 7.57 12.77
C HIS A 95 7.91 6.55 13.90
N ALA A 96 7.82 7.00 15.16
CA ALA A 96 7.78 6.11 16.31
C ALA A 96 6.55 5.18 16.27
N LYS A 97 5.36 5.72 15.92
CA LYS A 97 4.13 4.94 15.75
C LYS A 97 4.26 3.93 14.61
N VAL A 98 4.73 4.35 13.44
CA VAL A 98 4.94 3.47 12.28
C VAL A 98 5.92 2.35 12.62
N LYS A 99 7.02 2.66 13.32
CA LYS A 99 7.97 1.65 13.78
C LYS A 99 7.30 0.64 14.73
N GLN A 100 6.47 1.09 15.68
CA GLN A 100 5.75 0.21 16.58
C GLN A 100 4.75 -0.68 15.83
N PHE A 101 4.04 -0.14 14.83
CA PHE A 101 3.16 -0.93 13.97
C PHE A 101 3.93 -2.06 13.29
N TYR A 102 5.05 -1.76 12.64
CA TYR A 102 5.84 -2.78 11.93
C TYR A 102 6.52 -3.80 12.86
N GLN A 103 6.67 -3.49 14.15
CA GLN A 103 7.14 -4.42 15.18
C GLN A 103 6.03 -5.29 15.78
N SER A 104 4.77 -5.01 15.48
CA SER A 104 3.63 -5.84 15.89
C SER A 104 3.47 -7.08 14.99
N ASN A 105 2.44 -7.89 15.25
CA ASN A 105 2.08 -9.04 14.43
C ASN A 105 1.22 -8.68 13.20
N TRP A 106 1.27 -7.44 12.71
CA TRP A 106 0.48 -6.94 11.58
C TRP A 106 0.53 -7.84 10.34
N ILE A 107 1.70 -8.43 10.08
CA ILE A 107 1.94 -9.31 8.93
C ILE A 107 1.10 -10.59 9.00
N GLU A 108 0.66 -11.00 10.19
CA GLU A 108 -0.16 -12.21 10.34
C GLU A 108 -1.63 -11.94 10.01
N THR A 109 -2.08 -10.68 10.16
CA THR A 109 -3.49 -10.30 10.17
C THR A 109 -3.91 -9.47 8.96
N VAL A 110 -2.98 -8.79 8.27
CA VAL A 110 -3.34 -7.92 7.14
C VAL A 110 -3.92 -8.73 5.98
N PRO A 111 -5.16 -8.46 5.53
CA PRO A 111 -5.75 -9.16 4.40
C PRO A 111 -5.25 -8.57 3.07
N PRO A 112 -5.40 -9.31 1.95
CA PRO A 112 -5.16 -8.75 0.65
C PRO A 112 -6.25 -7.73 0.29
N VAL A 113 -5.90 -6.75 -0.54
CA VAL A 113 -6.86 -5.83 -1.16
C VAL A 113 -7.89 -6.62 -1.97
N PRO A 114 -9.21 -6.28 -1.92
CA PRO A 114 -10.23 -6.98 -2.68
C PRO A 114 -9.91 -7.07 -4.18
N GLY A 115 -10.03 -8.28 -4.74
CA GLY A 115 -9.73 -8.58 -6.15
C GLY A 115 -8.24 -8.72 -6.49
N ALA A 116 -7.33 -8.51 -5.53
CA ALA A 116 -5.89 -8.61 -5.79
C ALA A 116 -5.47 -10.02 -6.19
N ARG A 117 -6.03 -11.05 -5.56
CA ARG A 117 -5.65 -12.44 -5.86
C ARG A 117 -6.03 -12.81 -7.29
N GLU A 118 -7.27 -12.56 -7.66
CA GLU A 118 -7.81 -12.81 -9.00
C GLU A 118 -7.07 -11.95 -10.04
N GLY A 119 -6.79 -10.69 -9.71
CA GLY A 119 -6.00 -9.78 -10.52
C GLY A 119 -4.61 -10.32 -10.83
N ILE A 120 -3.89 -10.75 -9.79
CA ILE A 120 -2.53 -11.29 -9.93
C ILE A 120 -2.54 -12.59 -10.71
N GLU A 121 -3.42 -13.54 -10.40
CA GLU A 121 -3.53 -14.80 -11.14
C GLU A 121 -3.84 -14.55 -12.64
N ALA A 122 -4.72 -13.59 -12.95
CA ALA A 122 -5.03 -13.23 -14.33
C ALA A 122 -3.85 -12.57 -15.06
N LEU A 123 -3.10 -11.67 -14.42
CA LEU A 123 -1.88 -11.11 -15.01
C LEU A 123 -0.84 -12.20 -15.32
N ARG A 124 -0.74 -13.23 -14.46
CA ARG A 124 0.12 -14.39 -14.70
C ARG A 124 -0.34 -15.21 -15.90
N LEU A 125 -1.64 -15.47 -16.02
CA LEU A 125 -2.22 -16.18 -17.17
C LEU A 125 -2.03 -15.41 -18.48
N LEU A 126 -1.98 -14.08 -18.43
CA LEU A 126 -1.63 -13.23 -19.56
C LEU A 126 -0.12 -13.26 -19.89
N GLY A 127 0.71 -14.00 -19.15
CA GLY A 127 2.13 -14.19 -19.43
C GLY A 127 3.05 -13.09 -18.91
N TYR A 128 2.59 -12.26 -17.96
CA TYR A 128 3.42 -11.23 -17.34
C TYR A 128 4.28 -11.80 -16.21
N ARG A 129 5.51 -11.30 -16.12
CA ARG A 129 6.41 -11.48 -14.98
C ARG A 129 6.09 -10.43 -13.93
N LEU A 130 5.90 -10.85 -12.67
CA LEU A 130 5.45 -9.96 -11.61
C LEU A 130 6.54 -9.79 -10.56
N ILE A 131 6.91 -8.54 -10.28
CA ILE A 131 7.91 -8.17 -9.29
C ILE A 131 7.30 -7.14 -8.35
N ILE A 132 7.46 -7.33 -7.04
CA ILE A 132 6.99 -6.36 -6.05
C ILE A 132 8.05 -5.26 -5.89
N VAL A 133 7.64 -4.00 -5.97
CA VAL A 133 8.49 -2.83 -5.73
C VAL A 133 7.82 -1.96 -4.67
N THR A 134 8.33 -1.99 -3.44
CA THR A 134 7.67 -1.40 -2.27
C THR A 134 8.56 -0.38 -1.55
N ALA A 135 7.92 0.62 -0.96
CA ALA A 135 8.55 1.63 -0.10
C ALA A 135 8.98 1.08 1.28
N ARG A 136 8.56 -0.14 1.65
CA ARG A 136 8.95 -0.80 2.90
C ARG A 136 10.46 -0.84 3.08
N GLY A 137 10.88 -0.84 4.34
CA GLY A 137 12.30 -0.97 4.70
C GLY A 137 12.82 -2.40 4.56
N GLN A 138 14.11 -2.53 4.28
CA GLN A 138 14.77 -3.83 4.12
C GLN A 138 14.60 -4.77 5.33
N HIS A 139 14.43 -4.20 6.53
CA HIS A 139 14.24 -4.94 7.78
C HIS A 139 12.93 -5.74 7.85
N VAL A 140 11.90 -5.41 7.06
CA VAL A 140 10.63 -6.17 6.97
C VAL A 140 10.49 -6.96 5.67
N GLN A 141 11.54 -7.03 4.83
CA GLN A 141 11.46 -7.69 3.53
C GLN A 141 11.12 -9.18 3.66
N ALA A 142 11.77 -9.89 4.58
CA ALA A 142 11.58 -11.33 4.77
C ALA A 142 10.13 -11.66 5.21
N ASP A 143 9.62 -10.94 6.20
CA ASP A 143 8.25 -11.12 6.69
C ASP A 143 7.22 -10.75 5.62
N SER A 144 7.49 -9.67 4.87
CA SER A 144 6.68 -9.29 3.71
C SER A 144 6.63 -10.39 2.66
N TRP A 145 7.75 -11.06 2.39
CA TRP A 145 7.81 -12.17 1.44
C TRP A 145 7.01 -13.38 1.91
N ILE A 146 7.05 -13.71 3.20
CA ILE A 146 6.23 -14.78 3.78
C ILE A 146 4.74 -14.51 3.57
N TRP A 147 4.30 -13.26 3.79
CA TRP A 147 2.92 -12.86 3.52
C TRP A 147 2.56 -12.97 2.03
N VAL A 148 3.46 -12.52 1.14
CA VAL A 148 3.26 -12.62 -0.31
C VAL A 148 3.09 -14.08 -0.73
N GLN A 149 3.93 -15.00 -0.22
CA GLN A 149 3.82 -16.42 -0.55
C GLN A 149 2.56 -17.09 0.01
N ARG A 150 2.03 -16.58 1.15
CA ARG A 150 0.76 -17.05 1.71
C ARG A 150 -0.43 -16.71 0.82
N TRP A 151 -0.49 -15.48 0.31
CA TRP A 151 -1.66 -14.97 -0.42
C TRP A 151 -1.56 -15.10 -1.94
N PHE A 152 -0.34 -15.09 -2.48
CA PHE A 152 -0.04 -15.13 -3.91
C PHE A 152 1.02 -16.20 -4.23
N PRO A 153 0.77 -17.47 -3.86
CA PRO A 153 1.76 -18.54 -4.00
C PRO A 153 2.26 -18.63 -5.44
N SER A 154 3.60 -18.63 -5.61
CA SER A 154 4.28 -18.77 -6.91
C SER A 154 3.94 -17.70 -7.97
N CYS A 155 3.28 -16.59 -7.59
CA CYS A 155 2.90 -15.54 -8.55
C CYS A 155 4.02 -14.51 -8.78
N PHE A 156 4.80 -14.20 -7.75
CA PHE A 156 5.85 -13.18 -7.81
C PHE A 156 7.24 -13.79 -7.86
N GLU A 157 8.15 -13.14 -8.59
CA GLU A 157 9.55 -13.57 -8.69
C GLU A 157 10.41 -13.07 -7.54
N SER A 158 10.15 -11.84 -7.08
CA SER A 158 10.91 -11.21 -6.01
C SER A 158 10.17 -9.99 -5.43
N ILE A 159 10.69 -9.51 -4.30
CA ILE A 159 10.31 -8.26 -3.66
C ILE A 159 11.53 -7.36 -3.51
N ILE A 160 11.43 -6.12 -3.98
CA ILE A 160 12.48 -5.10 -3.90
C ILE A 160 11.99 -3.96 -3.00
N CYS A 161 12.73 -3.71 -1.92
CA CYS A 161 12.45 -2.66 -0.94
C CYS A 161 13.30 -1.41 -1.23
N THR A 162 12.66 -0.26 -1.44
CA THR A 162 13.36 1.02 -1.69
C THR A 162 13.70 1.78 -0.40
N GLY A 163 13.05 1.44 0.72
CA GLY A 163 13.34 2.02 2.03
C GLY A 163 13.03 3.52 2.12
N GLN A 164 11.90 3.97 1.57
CA GLN A 164 11.51 5.39 1.54
C GLN A 164 11.51 6.03 2.94
N PHE A 165 11.21 5.25 3.99
CA PHE A 165 11.18 5.63 5.40
C PHE A 165 12.47 5.34 6.20
N ALA A 166 13.56 4.87 5.57
CA ALA A 166 14.76 4.39 6.28
C ALA A 166 15.65 5.51 6.88
N ASN A 167 15.27 6.78 6.75
CA ASN A 167 16.02 7.91 7.32
C ASN A 167 15.42 8.37 8.65
N SER A 168 15.61 7.60 9.72
CA SER A 168 15.71 8.24 11.04
C SER A 168 17.15 8.77 11.18
N PRO A 169 17.37 10.02 11.63
CA PRO A 169 18.72 10.42 12.03
C PRO A 169 19.18 9.41 13.09
N LYS A 170 20.35 8.80 12.85
CA LYS A 170 20.97 7.89 13.81
C LYS A 170 21.01 8.60 15.16
N ALA A 171 20.21 8.14 16.11
CA ALA A 171 20.45 8.44 17.52
C ALA A 171 21.93 8.10 17.80
N ALA A 172 22.61 8.98 18.50
CA ALA A 172 24.04 8.91 18.79
C ALA A 172 24.46 7.47 19.18
N PRO A 173 25.61 6.98 18.71
CA PRO A 173 26.06 5.65 19.03
C PRO A 173 26.61 5.65 20.46
N ASP A 174 25.81 5.23 21.42
CA ASP A 174 26.37 4.60 22.61
C ASP A 174 27.02 3.30 22.15
N GLY A 175 28.33 3.26 22.36
CA GLY A 175 29.21 2.25 21.82
C GLY A 175 28.81 0.83 22.25
N VAL A 176 29.11 -0.11 21.36
CA VAL A 176 29.96 -1.30 21.57
C VAL A 176 29.47 -2.38 20.58
N ASN A 177 30.45 -2.99 19.90
CA ASN A 177 30.37 -4.12 18.96
C ASN A 177 30.09 -3.82 17.49
N ALA A 178 31.12 -3.28 16.85
CA ALA A 178 31.39 -3.48 15.43
C ALA A 178 31.77 -4.95 15.15
N LEU A 179 31.20 -5.54 14.09
CA LEU A 179 31.78 -6.68 13.38
C LEU A 179 32.52 -6.17 12.12
N PRO A 180 33.67 -6.76 11.74
CA PRO A 180 34.61 -6.12 10.83
C PRO A 180 34.45 -6.54 9.36
N HIS A 181 34.62 -5.54 8.49
CA HIS A 181 35.15 -5.58 7.13
C HIS A 181 34.36 -6.27 5.99
N ALA A 182 33.64 -5.43 5.23
CA ALA A 182 33.85 -5.33 3.78
C ALA A 182 33.59 -3.89 3.29
N LYS A 183 34.70 -3.16 3.11
CA LYS A 183 34.98 -1.99 2.26
C LYS A 183 33.87 -0.95 1.96
N LYS A 184 34.07 0.24 2.55
CA LYS A 184 33.66 1.55 2.02
C LYS A 184 34.14 1.75 0.58
N ALA A 185 33.20 2.00 -0.32
CA ALA A 185 33.41 2.82 -1.50
C ALA A 185 32.16 3.70 -1.63
N HIS A 186 32.32 5.01 -1.49
CA HIS A 186 31.30 6.05 -1.70
C HIS A 186 29.84 5.65 -1.43
N GLU A 187 29.39 5.78 -0.18
CA GLU A 187 27.95 5.94 0.09
C GLU A 187 27.51 7.30 -0.48
N ILE A 188 27.30 7.36 -1.80
CA ILE A 188 26.20 8.15 -2.28
C ILE A 188 24.99 7.35 -1.84
N ALA A 189 24.38 7.73 -0.73
CA ALA A 189 23.08 7.22 -0.33
C ALA A 189 22.04 7.75 -1.34
N THR A 190 22.11 7.31 -2.60
CA THR A 190 21.01 7.47 -3.52
C THR A 190 19.94 6.52 -3.02
N LYS A 191 18.93 7.06 -2.31
CA LYS A 191 17.66 6.35 -2.13
C LYS A 191 17.24 5.88 -3.52
N LEU A 192 17.24 4.56 -3.74
CA LEU A 192 16.83 3.98 -5.01
C LEU A 192 15.32 4.22 -5.13
N THR A 193 14.88 5.12 -6.01
CA THR A 193 13.46 5.42 -6.18
C THR A 193 12.76 4.25 -6.87
N LYS A 194 11.44 4.10 -6.67
CA LYS A 194 10.68 3.10 -7.43
C LYS A 194 10.81 3.28 -8.95
N ALA A 195 10.89 4.54 -9.40
CA ALA A 195 11.14 4.86 -10.80
C ALA A 195 12.44 4.24 -11.31
N GLN A 196 13.55 4.42 -10.57
CA GLN A 196 14.83 3.82 -10.96
C GLN A 196 14.77 2.29 -10.95
N VAL A 197 14.18 1.68 -9.91
CA VAL A 197 13.99 0.21 -9.86
C VAL A 197 13.23 -0.27 -11.09
N CYS A 198 12.13 0.39 -11.45
CA CYS A 198 11.33 -0.01 -12.60
C CYS A 198 12.08 0.10 -13.93
N ILE A 199 12.92 1.13 -14.09
CA ILE A 199 13.79 1.30 -15.26
C ILE A 199 14.82 0.16 -15.31
N ASP A 200 15.51 -0.10 -14.20
CA ASP A 200 16.55 -1.13 -14.12
C ASP A 200 15.99 -2.54 -14.40
N LEU A 201 14.75 -2.79 -14.01
CA LEU A 201 14.02 -4.03 -14.32
C LEU A 201 13.54 -4.11 -15.78
N GLY A 202 13.50 -2.99 -16.51
CA GLY A 202 12.82 -2.91 -17.80
C GLY A 202 11.31 -3.14 -17.69
N ALA A 203 10.70 -2.76 -16.56
CA ALA A 203 9.27 -2.90 -16.33
C ALA A 203 8.47 -2.11 -17.39
N LYS A 204 7.38 -2.70 -17.88
CA LYS A 204 6.48 -2.06 -18.85
C LYS A 204 5.38 -1.25 -18.16
N LEU A 205 5.03 -1.65 -16.94
CA LEU A 205 3.97 -1.07 -16.16
C LEU A 205 4.36 -1.06 -14.68
N LEU A 206 3.98 -0.01 -13.98
CA LEU A 206 3.96 0.05 -12.51
C LEU A 206 2.50 0.19 -12.05
N ILE A 207 2.08 -0.61 -11.07
CA ILE A 207 0.79 -0.46 -10.37
C ILE A 207 1.11 0.01 -8.96
N ASP A 208 0.70 1.23 -8.61
CA ASP A 208 1.08 1.90 -7.36
C ASP A 208 -0.06 2.82 -6.91
N ASP A 209 -0.36 2.87 -5.63
CA ASP A 209 -1.42 3.72 -5.07
C ASP A 209 -0.91 5.14 -4.74
N SER A 210 0.42 5.35 -4.71
CA SER A 210 1.01 6.65 -4.37
C SER A 210 1.09 7.58 -5.58
N MET A 211 0.44 8.73 -5.46
CA MET A 211 0.56 9.81 -6.44
C MET A 211 2.02 10.30 -6.57
N GLU A 212 2.80 10.28 -5.50
CA GLU A 212 4.22 10.67 -5.53
C GLU A 212 5.08 9.72 -6.37
N ASN A 213 4.90 8.41 -6.15
CA ASN A 213 5.62 7.39 -6.91
C ASN A 213 5.22 7.47 -8.39
N ALA A 214 3.92 7.63 -8.66
CA ALA A 214 3.41 7.79 -10.02
C ALA A 214 4.01 9.01 -10.72
N MET A 215 4.03 10.17 -10.06
CA MET A 215 4.61 11.40 -10.59
C MET A 215 6.13 11.28 -10.77
N THR A 216 6.83 10.66 -9.83
CA THR A 216 8.28 10.43 -9.92
C THR A 216 8.60 9.56 -11.14
N CYS A 217 7.85 8.50 -11.40
CA CYS A 217 7.99 7.69 -12.62
C CYS A 217 7.64 8.48 -13.88
N ALA A 218 6.53 9.22 -13.89
CA ALA A 218 6.08 9.94 -15.08
C ALA A 218 7.02 11.07 -15.51
N LEU A 219 7.59 11.79 -14.53
CA LEU A 219 8.46 12.94 -14.74
C LEU A 219 9.95 12.59 -14.76
N HIS A 220 10.32 11.31 -14.51
CA HIS A 220 11.70 10.89 -14.59
C HIS A 220 12.25 11.19 -15.99
N PRO A 221 13.44 11.81 -16.12
CA PRO A 221 14.06 12.06 -17.42
C PRO A 221 14.16 10.76 -18.22
N SER A 222 13.60 10.74 -19.42
CA SER A 222 13.70 9.59 -20.32
C SER A 222 14.57 9.93 -21.52
N ASP A 223 15.50 9.04 -21.84
CA ASP A 223 16.09 8.90 -23.17
C ASP A 223 15.52 7.64 -23.85
N ASN A 224 16.05 7.28 -25.03
CA ASN A 224 15.56 6.13 -25.79
C ASN A 224 15.80 4.77 -25.08
N GLU A 225 16.72 4.70 -24.12
CA GLU A 225 17.13 3.46 -23.45
C GLU A 225 16.53 3.34 -22.04
N ASN A 226 16.36 4.46 -21.33
CA ASN A 226 15.94 4.52 -19.93
C ASN A 226 14.55 5.15 -19.77
N ARG A 227 13.55 4.56 -20.41
CA ARG A 227 12.17 5.04 -20.32
C ARG A 227 11.44 4.41 -19.13
N PRO A 228 10.91 5.20 -18.18
CA PRO A 228 10.11 4.67 -17.07
C PRO A 228 8.79 4.08 -17.57
N PRO A 229 8.24 3.08 -16.87
CA PRO A 229 6.94 2.49 -17.24
C PRO A 229 5.82 3.51 -17.16
N LEU A 230 4.71 3.20 -17.83
CA LEU A 230 3.43 3.81 -17.51
C LEU A 230 3.01 3.39 -16.10
N VAL A 231 2.33 4.27 -15.37
CA VAL A 231 1.83 3.99 -14.03
C VAL A 231 0.32 3.87 -14.02
N LEU A 232 -0.20 2.77 -13.48
CA LEU A 232 -1.57 2.67 -13.02
C LEU A 232 -1.65 3.17 -11.59
N LEU A 233 -2.17 4.38 -11.41
CA LEU A 233 -2.44 4.97 -10.10
C LEU A 233 -3.67 4.27 -9.50
N PHE A 234 -3.41 3.32 -8.61
CA PHE A 234 -4.38 2.37 -8.10
C PHE A 234 -5.23 2.95 -6.97
N GLY A 235 -6.51 2.60 -6.98
CA GLY A 235 -7.47 2.94 -5.95
C GLY A 235 -8.12 4.33 -6.14
N SER A 236 -9.24 4.52 -5.45
CA SER A 236 -9.92 5.82 -5.31
C SER A 236 -9.67 6.44 -3.93
N TYR A 237 -8.48 6.20 -3.38
CA TYR A 237 -8.12 6.52 -2.01
C TYR A 237 -7.94 8.02 -1.76
N GLU A 238 -8.13 8.48 -0.52
CA GLU A 238 -7.93 9.90 -0.18
C GLU A 238 -6.47 10.34 -0.35
N TRP A 239 -5.51 9.50 0.04
CA TRP A 239 -4.08 9.81 -0.01
C TRP A 239 -3.51 9.89 -1.42
N ASN A 240 -4.23 9.37 -2.42
CA ASN A 240 -3.82 9.42 -3.81
C ASN A 240 -4.46 10.58 -4.60
N LYS A 241 -5.23 11.45 -3.92
CA LYS A 241 -5.82 12.66 -4.52
C LYS A 241 -4.94 13.90 -4.39
N ARG A 242 -4.00 13.88 -3.45
CA ARG A 242 -3.17 15.03 -3.07
C ARG A 242 -1.69 14.67 -3.21
N ILE A 243 -0.89 15.61 -3.69
CA ILE A 243 0.56 15.44 -3.71
C ILE A 243 1.11 15.69 -2.30
N SER A 244 1.99 14.82 -1.86
CA SER A 244 2.87 15.04 -0.73
C SER A 244 4.31 15.10 -1.21
N HIS A 245 5.20 15.70 -0.45
CA HIS A 245 6.63 15.65 -0.74
C HIS A 245 7.40 15.24 0.50
N SER A 246 8.55 14.59 0.31
CA SER A 246 9.45 14.30 1.43
C SER A 246 9.96 15.57 2.11
N SER A 247 9.99 16.71 1.40
CA SER A 247 10.27 18.03 1.98
C SER A 247 9.19 18.54 2.94
N ASP A 248 8.02 17.90 2.97
CA ASP A 248 6.93 18.24 3.89
C ASP A 248 7.15 17.65 5.29
N GLU A 249 8.29 17.03 5.56
CA GLU A 249 8.65 16.50 6.87
C GLU A 249 9.05 17.61 7.85
N CYS A 250 8.08 18.47 8.20
CA CYS A 250 8.25 19.57 9.14
C CYS A 250 6.99 19.82 9.97
N GLU A 251 7.15 20.55 11.08
CA GLU A 251 6.06 20.88 12.02
C GLU A 251 4.93 21.64 11.33
N GLU A 252 5.25 22.50 10.36
CA GLU A 252 4.29 23.32 9.62
C GLU A 252 3.32 22.49 8.77
N MET A 253 3.68 21.25 8.43
CA MET A 253 2.88 20.37 7.59
C MET A 253 2.10 19.34 8.39
N VAL A 254 2.30 19.28 9.71
CA VAL A 254 1.46 18.46 10.61
C VAL A 254 0.01 18.91 10.47
N TYR A 255 -0.91 17.96 10.31
CA TYR A 255 -2.33 18.26 10.00
C TYR A 255 -2.91 19.36 10.89
N LYS A 256 -2.77 19.19 12.22
CA LYS A 256 -3.29 20.11 13.22
C LYS A 256 -2.68 21.50 13.08
N ASN A 257 -1.36 21.59 12.97
CA ASN A 257 -0.64 22.85 12.86
C ASN A 257 -1.01 23.59 11.57
N ARG A 258 -1.17 22.86 10.46
CA ARG A 258 -1.60 23.44 9.18
C ARG A 258 -3.05 23.94 9.24
N ALA A 259 -3.95 23.15 9.83
CA ALA A 259 -5.35 23.54 10.00
C ALA A 259 -5.49 24.80 10.89
N GLU A 260 -4.76 24.85 12.00
CA GLU A 260 -4.73 26.03 12.88
C GLU A 260 -4.16 27.27 12.18
N ARG A 261 -3.03 27.11 11.47
CA ARG A 261 -2.39 28.22 10.74
C ARG A 261 -3.27 28.76 9.61
N GLU A 262 -3.93 27.88 8.86
CA GLU A 262 -4.77 28.25 7.71
C GLU A 262 -6.22 28.58 8.10
N GLY A 263 -6.57 28.47 9.39
CA GLY A 263 -7.88 28.81 9.92
C GLY A 263 -8.99 27.82 9.57
N GLY A 264 -8.65 26.59 9.16
CA GLY A 264 -9.58 25.59 8.68
C GLY A 264 -8.94 24.50 7.81
N THR A 265 -9.77 23.68 7.19
CA THR A 265 -9.35 22.51 6.38
C THR A 265 -9.54 22.73 4.88
N GLU A 266 -9.81 23.96 4.43
CA GLU A 266 -10.02 24.31 3.02
C GLU A 266 -8.79 23.99 2.15
N PHE A 267 -7.61 23.85 2.77
CA PHE A 267 -6.39 23.42 2.10
C PHE A 267 -6.49 22.00 1.52
N LEU A 268 -7.32 21.12 2.10
CA LEU A 268 -7.51 19.77 1.60
C LEU A 268 -8.10 19.78 0.19
N GLU A 269 -9.09 20.64 -0.07
CA GLU A 269 -9.71 20.80 -1.39
C GLU A 269 -8.78 21.51 -2.37
N ARG A 270 -8.06 22.55 -1.91
CA ARG A 270 -7.04 23.22 -2.74
C ARG A 270 -5.96 22.24 -3.20
N ASP A 271 -5.54 21.32 -2.33
CA ASP A 271 -4.52 20.34 -2.65
C ASP A 271 -5.04 19.22 -3.59
N ILE A 272 -6.34 18.90 -3.58
CA ILE A 272 -6.95 18.02 -4.59
C ILE A 272 -6.88 18.68 -5.97
N ILE A 273 -7.23 19.97 -6.07
CA ILE A 273 -7.19 20.72 -7.33
C ILE A 273 -5.76 20.72 -7.87
N ARG A 274 -4.78 21.05 -7.04
CA ARG A 274 -3.35 21.03 -7.40
C ARG A 274 -2.88 19.64 -7.85
N GLY A 275 -3.27 18.58 -7.14
CA GLY A 275 -2.93 17.20 -7.52
C GLY A 275 -3.54 16.82 -8.86
N THR A 276 -4.77 17.25 -9.13
CA THR A 276 -5.47 17.01 -10.40
C THR A 276 -4.79 17.73 -11.56
N GLU A 277 -4.44 19.01 -11.36
CA GLU A 277 -3.72 19.82 -12.35
C GLU A 277 -2.34 19.23 -12.65
N ALA A 278 -1.61 18.78 -11.63
CA ALA A 278 -0.30 18.17 -11.78
C ALA A 278 -0.36 16.83 -12.55
N LEU A 279 -1.35 15.98 -12.28
CA LEU A 279 -1.60 14.77 -13.07
C LEU A 279 -1.93 15.09 -14.52
N ALA A 280 -2.79 16.09 -14.76
CA ALA A 280 -3.13 16.52 -16.11
C ALA A 280 -1.89 17.04 -16.85
N GLN A 281 -1.03 17.80 -16.18
CA GLN A 281 0.22 18.29 -16.73
C GLN A 281 1.20 17.15 -17.06
N ALA A 282 1.35 16.16 -16.17
CA ALA A 282 2.20 14.99 -16.41
C ALA A 282 1.74 14.17 -17.62
N ASN A 283 0.43 14.16 -17.90
CA ASN A 283 -0.17 13.45 -19.02
C ASN A 283 -0.36 14.30 -20.29
N ALA A 284 -0.02 15.59 -20.27
CA ALA A 284 -0.41 16.53 -21.32
C ALA A 284 0.19 16.22 -22.70
N ARG A 285 1.40 15.65 -22.74
CA ARG A 285 2.09 15.28 -23.98
C ARG A 285 1.86 13.83 -24.37
N GLU A 286 1.86 12.96 -23.37
CA GLU A 286 1.74 11.52 -23.52
C GLU A 286 1.15 10.97 -22.22
N LEU A 287 0.30 9.95 -22.31
CA LEU A 287 -0.22 9.29 -21.13
C LEU A 287 0.92 8.58 -20.39
N ARG A 288 1.20 9.02 -19.17
CA ARG A 288 2.21 8.44 -18.26
C ARG A 288 1.60 7.87 -16.99
N ILE A 289 0.46 8.40 -16.56
CA ILE A 289 -0.28 7.99 -15.36
C ILE A 289 -1.75 7.80 -15.71
N LYS A 290 -2.29 6.62 -15.46
CA LYS A 290 -3.71 6.32 -15.61
C LYS A 290 -4.30 5.91 -14.26
N ARG A 291 -5.39 6.56 -13.84
CA ARG A 291 -6.13 6.10 -12.66
C ARG A 291 -6.90 4.82 -12.97
N VAL A 292 -6.87 3.89 -12.02
CA VAL A 292 -7.68 2.66 -12.03
C VAL A 292 -8.28 2.49 -10.64
N LYS A 293 -9.58 2.20 -10.55
CA LYS A 293 -10.28 2.22 -9.25
C LYS A 293 -10.00 0.98 -8.40
N ASP A 294 -9.76 -0.15 -9.06
CA ASP A 294 -9.63 -1.49 -8.47
C ASP A 294 -8.94 -2.45 -9.45
N TRP A 295 -8.82 -3.71 -9.07
CA TRP A 295 -8.21 -4.77 -9.88
C TRP A 295 -9.00 -5.11 -11.15
N SER A 296 -10.31 -4.86 -11.20
CA SER A 296 -11.08 -5.06 -12.45
C SER A 296 -10.67 -4.04 -13.51
N ASP A 297 -10.49 -2.78 -13.12
CA ASP A 297 -9.99 -1.73 -14.01
C ASP A 297 -8.54 -2.00 -14.47
N VAL A 298 -7.69 -2.52 -13.58
CA VAL A 298 -6.32 -2.97 -13.92
C VAL A 298 -6.37 -4.03 -15.02
N LEU A 299 -7.14 -5.10 -14.82
CA LEU A 299 -7.21 -6.22 -15.75
C LEU A 299 -7.79 -5.80 -17.10
N TRP A 300 -8.83 -4.96 -17.08
CA TRP A 300 -9.40 -4.41 -18.29
C TRP A 300 -8.34 -3.65 -19.09
N TYR A 301 -7.61 -2.73 -18.44
CA TYR A 301 -6.58 -1.94 -19.12
C TYR A 301 -5.45 -2.82 -19.66
N VAL A 302 -4.89 -3.71 -18.85
CA VAL A 302 -3.78 -4.57 -19.27
C VAL A 302 -4.19 -5.48 -20.43
N THR A 303 -5.40 -6.03 -20.41
CA THR A 303 -5.92 -6.86 -21.49
C THR A 303 -6.04 -6.08 -22.79
N GLU A 304 -6.58 -4.86 -22.75
CA GLU A 304 -6.72 -4.00 -23.93
C GLU A 304 -5.36 -3.59 -24.51
N GLU A 305 -4.40 -3.20 -23.66
CA GLU A 305 -3.06 -2.84 -24.10
C GLU A 305 -2.30 -4.04 -24.69
N LYS A 306 -2.47 -5.23 -24.11
CA LYS A 306 -1.93 -6.48 -24.63
C LYS A 306 -2.50 -6.82 -26.01
N ASN A 307 -3.82 -6.76 -26.15
CA ASN A 307 -4.51 -7.02 -27.42
C ASN A 307 -4.08 -6.04 -28.51
N ALA A 308 -3.76 -4.81 -28.12
CA ALA A 308 -3.22 -3.80 -29.02
C ALA A 308 -1.70 -3.88 -29.25
N GLY A 309 -1.00 -4.84 -28.64
CA GLY A 309 0.45 -5.02 -28.77
C GLY A 309 1.30 -3.93 -28.11
N ARG A 310 0.74 -3.17 -27.16
CA ARG A 310 1.42 -2.10 -26.42
C ARG A 310 1.98 -2.56 -25.07
N LEU A 311 1.52 -3.70 -24.55
CA LEU A 311 1.99 -4.32 -23.30
C LEU A 311 2.26 -5.81 -23.43
#